data_AF-A0A917YV47-F1
#
_entry.id   AF-A0A917YV47-F1
#
_cell.length_a   1.000
_cell.length_b   1.000
_cell.length_c   1.000
_cell.angle_alpha   90.00
_cell.angle_beta   90.00
_cell.angle_gamma   90.00
#
_symmetry.space_group_name_H-M   'P 1'
#
loop_
_entity.id
_entity.type
_entity.pdbx_description
1 polymer ?
#
loop_
_entity_poly.entity_id
_entity_poly.type
_entity_poly.pdbx_seq_one_letter_code
_entity_poly.pdbx_strand_id
1 'polypeptide(L)'
;MTERAAVDYYLVLTGPASPPASSRGTSRPWRIESVHLFDAEWLLAELRARGVRIGSASSVRAAQWSAAEIYPRASNQALPVRPEQAELLRLLALR
;
A
#
# COMPACT_ATOMS: atom_id res chain seq x y z
N MET A 1 4.65 2.92 9.31
CA MET A 1 4.46 4.16 8.51
C MET A 1 5.21 5.26 9.23
N THR A 2 6.20 5.91 8.59
CA THR A 2 7.00 6.95 9.25
C THR A 2 6.39 8.32 8.95
N GLU A 3 6.00 9.03 10.00
CA GLU A 3 5.49 10.40 9.90
C GLU A 3 6.55 11.32 9.29
N ARG A 4 6.17 12.07 8.25
CA ARG A 4 6.97 13.12 7.64
C ARG A 4 6.06 14.32 7.36
N ALA A 5 6.42 15.49 7.87
CA ALA A 5 5.57 16.68 7.85
C ALA A 5 5.23 17.23 6.44
N ALA A 6 5.88 16.74 5.39
CA ALA A 6 5.71 17.22 4.01
C ALA A 6 5.15 16.15 3.04
N VAL A 7 4.57 15.07 3.55
CA VAL A 7 4.00 14.00 2.71
C VAL A 7 2.49 14.08 2.78
N ASP A 8 1.85 14.35 1.64
CA ASP A 8 0.38 14.35 1.53
C ASP A 8 -0.17 12.94 1.30
N TYR A 9 0.54 12.13 0.50
CA TYR A 9 0.11 10.78 0.15
C TYR A 9 1.26 9.77 0.17
N TYR A 10 0.94 8.54 0.54
CA TYR A 10 1.80 7.37 0.32
C TYR A 10 1.22 6.50 -0.78
N LEU A 11 1.97 6.36 -1.88
CA LEU A 11 1.70 5.36 -2.91
C LEU A 11 2.43 4.06 -2.55
N VAL A 12 1.69 3.00 -2.32
CA VAL A 12 2.22 1.70 -1.88
C VAL A 12 1.92 0.64 -2.92
N LEU A 13 2.97 0.00 -3.44
CA LEU A 13 2.86 -1.11 -4.38
C LEU A 13 3.15 -2.40 -3.61
N THR A 14 2.20 -3.34 -3.63
CA THR A 14 2.34 -4.60 -2.88
C THR A 14 2.35 -5.80 -3.81
N GLY A 15 3.12 -6.81 -3.42
CA GLY A 15 3.14 -8.11 -4.08
C GLY A 15 2.33 -9.15 -3.30
N PRO A 16 2.28 -10.39 -3.77
CA PRO A 16 1.46 -11.44 -3.19
C PRO A 16 1.76 -11.72 -1.73
N ALA A 17 0.69 -11.89 -0.96
CA ALA A 17 0.77 -12.30 0.43
C ALA A 17 1.61 -13.57 0.54
N SER A 18 2.60 -13.53 1.42
CA SER A 18 3.51 -14.64 1.67
C SER A 18 3.78 -14.74 3.16
N PRO A 19 4.00 -15.96 3.69
CA PRO A 19 4.48 -16.12 5.05
C PRO A 19 5.75 -15.29 5.29
N PRO A 20 5.95 -14.76 6.51
CA PRO A 20 7.22 -14.17 6.90
C PRO A 20 8.34 -15.18 6.65
N ALA A 21 9.32 -14.80 5.85
CA ALA A 21 10.46 -15.64 5.54
C ALA A 21 11.74 -14.81 5.58
N SER A 22 12.85 -15.45 5.92
CA SER A 22 14.17 -14.81 5.87
C SER A 22 14.48 -14.32 4.44
N SER A 23 14.93 -13.08 4.33
CA SER A 23 15.47 -12.52 3.10
C SER A 23 16.92 -12.96 2.83
N ARG A 24 17.58 -13.60 3.80
CA ARG A 24 18.99 -14.00 3.67
C ARG A 24 19.11 -15.13 2.64
N GLY A 25 19.81 -14.85 1.53
CA GLY A 25 20.09 -15.83 0.48
C GLY A 25 18.90 -16.20 -0.39
N THR A 26 17.78 -15.48 -0.27
CA THR A 26 16.57 -15.69 -1.09
C THR A 26 16.28 -14.44 -1.93
N SER A 27 15.77 -14.64 -3.14
CA SER A 27 15.22 -13.56 -3.96
C SER A 27 13.72 -13.75 -4.13
N ARG A 28 12.96 -12.66 -3.96
CA ARG A 28 11.53 -12.66 -4.26
C ARG A 28 11.32 -12.12 -5.66
N PRO A 29 10.41 -12.70 -6.46
CA PRO A 29 10.09 -12.14 -7.76
C PRO A 29 9.50 -10.74 -7.56
N TRP A 30 9.92 -9.80 -8.41
CA TRP A 30 9.38 -8.45 -8.39
C TRP A 30 7.97 -8.46 -8.99
N ARG A 31 6.97 -8.61 -8.12
CA ARG A 31 5.56 -8.67 -8.50
C ARG A 31 4.77 -7.55 -7.85
N ILE A 32 3.86 -6.95 -8.61
CA ILE A 32 2.90 -5.97 -8.12
C ILE A 32 1.51 -6.54 -8.36
N GLU A 33 0.79 -6.82 -7.29
CA GLU A 33 -0.56 -7.36 -7.32
C GLU A 33 -1.61 -6.28 -7.04
N SER A 34 -1.30 -5.37 -6.12
CA SER A 34 -2.19 -4.26 -5.78
C SER A 34 -1.42 -2.97 -5.55
N VAL A 35 -2.13 -1.86 -5.75
CA VAL A 35 -1.63 -0.52 -5.52
C VAL A 35 -2.60 0.21 -4.61
N HIS A 36 -2.05 0.87 -3.59
CA HIS A 36 -2.81 1.58 -2.58
C HIS A 36 -2.32 3.03 -2.50
N LEU A 37 -3.27 3.96 -2.39
CA LEU A 37 -3.01 5.36 -2.12
C LEU A 37 -3.58 5.70 -0.74
N PHE A 38 -2.68 5.97 0.20
CA PHE A 38 -3.04 6.44 1.54
C PHE A 38 -2.91 7.96 1.59
N ASP A 39 -3.98 8.63 2.00
CA ASP A 39 -3.91 9.99 2.50
C ASP A 39 -3.15 9.98 3.84
N ALA A 40 -2.05 10.74 3.91
CA ALA A 40 -1.17 10.73 5.06
C ALA A 40 -1.84 11.36 6.29
N GLU A 41 -2.59 12.43 6.12
CA GLU A 41 -3.28 13.13 7.21
C GLU A 41 -4.37 12.22 7.79
N TRP A 42 -5.21 11.65 6.94
CA TRP A 42 -6.30 10.76 7.35
C TRP A 42 -5.76 9.51 8.05
N LEU A 43 -4.72 8.89 7.49
CA LEU A 43 -4.10 7.71 8.10
C LEU A 43 -3.49 8.03 9.47
N LEU A 44 -2.81 9.17 9.61
CA LEU A 44 -2.23 9.60 10.89
C LEU A 44 -3.34 9.93 11.90
N ALA A 45 -4.41 10.59 11.48
CA ALA A 45 -5.57 10.88 12.33
C ALA A 45 -6.19 9.58 12.88
N GLU A 46 -6.41 8.57 12.04
CA GLU A 46 -6.93 7.27 12.47
C GLU A 46 -5.98 6.52 13.40
N LEU A 47 -4.66 6.55 13.15
CA LEU A 47 -3.67 5.94 14.04
C LEU A 47 -3.61 6.66 15.40
N ARG A 48 -3.66 8.00 15.42
CA ARG A 48 -3.70 8.81 16.64
C ARG A 48 -4.98 8.57 17.44
N ALA A 49 -6.14 8.55 16.79
CA ALA A 49 -7.43 8.27 17.42
C ALA A 49 -7.46 6.90 18.11
N ARG A 50 -6.68 5.93 17.59
CA ARG A 50 -6.51 4.60 18.19
C ARG A 50 -5.51 4.57 19.36
N GLY A 51 -4.77 5.65 19.61
CA GLY A 51 -3.75 5.72 20.66
C GLY A 51 -2.53 4.81 20.42
N VAL A 52 -2.29 4.35 19.19
CA VAL A 52 -1.12 3.51 18.89
C VAL A 52 0.12 4.37 18.70
N ARG A 53 1.27 3.89 19.19
CA ARG A 53 2.56 4.56 18.92
C ARG A 53 2.82 4.57 17.42
N ILE A 54 2.98 5.77 16.87
CA ILE A 54 3.29 5.94 15.45
C ILE A 54 4.80 5.89 15.26
N GLY A 55 5.29 5.00 14.40
CA GLY A 55 6.69 4.84 14.06
C GLY A 55 6.90 3.85 12.93
N SER A 56 8.16 3.46 12.71
CA SER A 56 8.57 2.61 11.58
C SER A 56 7.78 1.29 11.48
N ALA A 57 7.24 0.77 12.59
CA ALA A 57 6.50 -0.49 12.65
C ALA A 57 4.98 -0.36 12.95
N SER A 58 4.36 0.81 12.78
CA SER A 58 2.91 0.95 12.99
C SER A 58 2.10 0.05 12.06
N SER A 59 1.23 -0.79 12.62
CA SER A 59 0.33 -1.65 11.84
C SER A 59 -0.88 -0.89 11.29
N VAL A 60 -1.04 -0.95 9.97
CA VAL A 60 -2.23 -0.49 9.24
C VAL A 60 -3.23 -1.65 9.16
N ARG A 61 -4.50 -1.40 9.52
CA ARG A 61 -5.56 -2.41 9.56
C ARG A 61 -6.03 -2.78 8.16
N ALA A 62 -6.57 -4.00 8.00
CA ALA A 62 -7.10 -4.49 6.72
C ALA A 62 -8.16 -3.56 6.11
N ALA A 63 -9.04 -2.97 6.92
CA ALA A 63 -10.04 -2.01 6.44
C ALA A 63 -9.41 -0.77 5.79
N GLN A 64 -8.31 -0.25 6.37
CA GLN A 64 -7.58 0.89 5.83
C GLN A 64 -6.89 0.53 4.51
N TRP A 65 -6.31 -0.68 4.42
CA TRP A 65 -5.77 -1.20 3.16
C TRP A 65 -6.84 -1.32 2.07
N SER A 66 -8.01 -1.86 2.43
CA SER A 66 -9.12 -2.00 1.50
C SER A 66 -9.66 -0.64 1.07
N ALA A 67 -9.73 0.35 1.95
CA ALA A 67 -10.18 1.70 1.61
C ALA A 67 -9.17 2.45 0.72
N ALA A 68 -7.88 2.17 0.86
CA ALA A 68 -6.81 2.82 0.10
C ALA A 68 -6.55 2.22 -1.28
N GLU A 69 -7.15 1.07 -1.63
CA GLU A 69 -6.82 0.36 -2.88
C GLU A 69 -7.30 1.12 -4.13
N ILE A 70 -6.36 1.49 -5.00
CA ILE A 70 -6.64 2.10 -6.31
C ILE A 70 -6.54 1.09 -7.47
N TYR A 71 -5.95 -0.08 -7.22
CA TYR A 71 -5.86 -1.20 -8.17
C TYR A 71 -5.69 -2.53 -7.40
N PRO A 72 -6.35 -3.63 -7.81
CA PRO A 72 -7.23 -3.76 -8.96
C PRO A 72 -8.70 -3.38 -8.71
N ARG A 73 -9.18 -3.36 -7.46
CA ARG A 73 -10.61 -3.10 -7.17
C ARG A 73 -11.00 -1.62 -7.28
N ALA A 74 -10.03 -0.72 -7.15
CA ALA A 74 -10.24 0.74 -7.21
C ALA A 74 -11.33 1.25 -6.24
N SER A 75 -11.33 0.77 -5.00
CA SER A 75 -12.19 1.28 -3.92
C SER A 75 -11.87 2.73 -3.56
N ASN A 76 -10.64 3.18 -3.81
CA ASN A 76 -10.24 4.57 -3.75
C ASN A 76 -10.25 5.21 -5.14
N GLN A 77 -10.98 6.31 -5.30
CA GLN A 77 -11.10 7.06 -6.56
C GLN A 77 -10.27 8.35 -6.59
N ALA A 78 -9.48 8.63 -5.53
CA ALA A 78 -8.65 9.84 -5.45
C ALA A 78 -7.53 9.88 -6.51
N LEU A 79 -7.09 8.71 -6.99
CA LEU A 79 -6.17 8.59 -8.12
C LEU A 79 -6.61 7.43 -9.02
N PRO A 80 -7.50 7.69 -9.99
CA PRO A 80 -7.95 6.65 -10.91
C PRO A 80 -6.80 6.09 -11.74
N VAL A 81 -6.66 4.75 -11.75
CA VAL A 81 -5.69 4.07 -12.59
C VAL A 81 -6.23 4.00 -14.01
N ARG A 82 -5.54 4.65 -14.95
CA ARG A 82 -5.95 4.66 -16.37
C ARG A 82 -5.76 3.29 -17.01
N PRO A 83 -6.49 2.96 -18.08
CA PRO A 83 -6.37 1.67 -18.77
C PRO A 83 -4.93 1.29 -19.14
N GLU A 84 -4.13 2.25 -19.62
CA GLU A 84 -2.74 2.00 -20.03
C GLU A 84 -1.84 1.72 -18.81
N GLN A 85 -2.11 2.38 -17.68
CA GLN A 85 -1.40 2.12 -16.43
C GLN A 85 -1.76 0.76 -15.85
N ALA A 86 -3.05 0.39 -15.91
CA ALA A 86 -3.51 -0.94 -15.49
C ALA A 86 -2.82 -2.02 -16.34
N GLU A 87 -2.64 -1.79 -17.63
CA GLU A 87 -1.94 -2.74 -18.50
C GLU A 87 -0.46 -2.90 -18.10
N LEU A 88 0.24 -1.79 -17.84
CA LEU A 88 1.62 -1.86 -17.34
C LEU A 88 1.72 -2.59 -15.99
N LEU A 89 0.76 -2.38 -15.09
CA LEU A 89 0.69 -3.08 -13.80
C LEU A 89 0.45 -4.59 -14.01
N ARG A 90 -0.37 -5.00 -14.97
CA ARG A 90 -0.62 -6.41 -15.29
C ARG A 90 0.64 -7.14 -15.75
N LEU A 91 1.51 -6.48 -16.52
CA LEU A 91 2.80 -7.07 -16.92
C LEU A 91 3.68 -7.46 -15.72
N LEU A 92 3.49 -6.79 -14.57
CA LEU A 92 4.22 -7.05 -13.31
C LEU A 92 3.44 -7.95 -12.35
N ALA A 93 2.16 -8.20 -12.61
CA ALA A 93 1.34 -9.16 -11.88
C ALA A 93 1.51 -10.59 -12.42
N LEU A 94 1.71 -10.70 -13.73
CA LEU A 94 1.84 -11.94 -14.47
C LEU A 94 3.17 -12.64 -14.19
N ARG A 95 3.10 -13.96 -14.03
CA ARG A 95 4.21 -14.86 -14.23
C ARG A 95 3.71 -16.00 -15.11
#